data_AF-A0A661FP66-F1
#
_entry.id   AF-A0A661FP66-F1
#
_cell.length_a   1.000
_cell.length_b   1.000
_cell.length_c   1.000
_cell.angle_alpha   90.00
_cell.angle_beta   90.00
_cell.angle_gamma   90.00
#
_symmetry.space_group_name_H-M   'P 1'
#
loop_
_entity.id
_entity.type
_entity.pdbx_description
1 polymer ?
#
loop_
_entity_poly.entity_id
_entity_poly.type
_entity_poly.pdbx_seq_one_letter_code
_entity_poly.pdbx_strand_id
1 'polypeptide(L)'
;MDLNLLVGTSHYVYGFNDAELRRSGTMRPSQRRKRARLEKRHGRPDPQATRRRVEELLSRVVPPGGTAVIRSDEHQAYPQAMRRLRDRTFQHEATSSKAARTAQNPLFPVNLADLLLRHCGANHKRETIAFSKRRQGALYRVAIWVVWKNYIKSLSENRRDAPPAKRLGLIQRALTVRQILINRLFPDREAVSGWLEACYFGRIPTRAIDVCRVHRAKYAI
;
A
#
# COMPACT_ATOMS: atom_id res chain seq x y z
N MET A 1 -1.58 -1.63 -11.51
CA MET A 1 -1.52 -0.77 -10.32
C MET A 1 -0.31 -1.21 -9.54
N ASP A 2 0.48 -0.28 -9.02
CA ASP A 2 1.53 -0.59 -8.06
C ASP A 2 1.01 -0.39 -6.65
N LEU A 3 1.31 -1.31 -5.74
CA LEU A 3 0.96 -1.19 -4.33
C LEU A 3 2.19 -0.69 -3.57
N ASN A 4 2.05 0.43 -2.87
CA ASN A 4 3.09 0.90 -1.97
C ASN A 4 2.75 0.45 -0.55
N LEU A 5 3.72 -0.14 0.14
CA LEU A 5 3.63 -0.53 1.54
C LEU A 5 4.74 0.15 2.33
N LEU A 6 4.40 0.75 3.48
CA LEU A 6 5.37 1.24 4.45
C LEU A 6 5.38 0.31 5.66
N VAL A 7 6.51 -0.37 5.87
CA VAL A 7 6.63 -1.44 6.86
C VAL A 7 7.83 -1.16 7.77
N GLY A 8 7.61 -1.24 9.07
CA GLY A 8 8.67 -1.10 10.08
C GLY A 8 9.57 -2.33 10.20
N THR A 9 10.70 -2.17 10.87
CA THR A 9 11.60 -3.27 11.28
C THR A 9 10.92 -4.26 12.23
N SER A 10 9.90 -3.82 12.97
CA SER A 10 8.98 -4.67 13.74
C SER A 10 8.05 -5.52 12.88
N HIS A 11 8.13 -5.39 11.55
CA HIS A 11 7.20 -5.89 10.54
C HIS A 11 5.80 -5.26 10.60
N TYR A 12 5.59 -4.21 11.40
CA TYR A 12 4.29 -3.53 11.43
C TYR A 12 4.07 -2.75 10.14
N VAL A 13 2.91 -2.93 9.50
CA VAL A 13 2.55 -2.15 8.32
C VAL A 13 1.93 -0.84 8.79
N TYR A 14 2.66 0.27 8.63
CA TYR A 14 2.20 1.60 9.04
C TYR A 14 1.20 2.20 8.05
N GLY A 15 1.30 1.84 6.78
CA GLY A 15 0.38 2.35 5.78
C GLY A 15 0.58 1.71 4.43
N PHE A 16 -0.38 1.97 3.56
CA PHE A 16 -0.36 1.58 2.17
C PHE A 16 -1.11 2.59 1.32
N ASN A 17 -0.83 2.57 0.02
CA ASN A 17 -1.66 3.16 -1.02
C ASN A 17 -1.32 2.53 -2.38
N ASP A 18 -1.86 3.10 -3.46
CA ASP A 18 -1.55 2.64 -4.80
C ASP A 18 -1.21 3.72 -5.82
N ALA A 19 -0.35 3.37 -6.76
CA ALA A 19 -0.06 4.16 -7.94
C ALA A 19 -0.67 3.52 -9.19
N GLU A 20 -1.33 4.32 -10.02
CA GLU A 20 -1.72 3.88 -11.35
C GLU A 20 -0.47 3.81 -12.22
N LEU A 21 -0.18 2.63 -12.78
CA LEU A 21 1.00 2.42 -13.59
C LEU A 21 0.68 2.58 -15.08
N ARG A 22 1.61 3.20 -15.79
CA ARG A 22 1.77 3.05 -17.23
C ARG A 22 3.07 2.30 -17.49
N ARG A 23 3.14 1.55 -18.60
CA ARG A 23 4.41 0.92 -18.99
C ARG A 23 5.47 1.98 -19.28
N SER A 24 6.60 1.85 -18.61
CA SER A 24 7.78 2.71 -18.71
C SER A 24 9.03 1.88 -19.08
N GLY A 25 10.18 2.55 -19.17
CA GLY A 25 11.46 1.93 -19.51
C GLY A 25 11.58 1.51 -20.98
N THR A 26 12.54 0.63 -21.26
CA THR A 26 12.79 0.10 -22.60
C THR A 26 11.59 -0.75 -23.06
N MET A 27 11.01 -0.35 -24.18
CA MET A 27 9.84 -1.01 -24.75
C MET A 27 10.13 -1.55 -26.15
N ARG A 28 9.57 -2.72 -26.45
CA ARG A 28 9.47 -3.22 -27.82
C ARG A 28 8.46 -2.39 -28.63
N PRO A 29 8.56 -2.31 -29.96
CA PRO A 29 7.60 -1.58 -30.79
C PRO A 29 6.13 -1.98 -30.55
N SER A 30 5.85 -3.28 -30.39
CA SER A 30 4.51 -3.79 -30.07
C SER A 30 3.97 -3.28 -28.73
N GLN A 31 4.85 -3.10 -27.74
CA GLN A 31 4.50 -2.60 -26.40
C GLN A 31 4.21 -1.10 -26.44
N ARG A 32 4.97 -0.34 -27.25
CA ARG A 32 4.67 1.08 -27.53
C ARG A 32 3.29 1.24 -28.18
N ARG A 33 2.98 0.43 -29.21
CA ARG A 33 1.66 0.42 -29.86
C ARG A 33 0.53 0.08 -28.88
N LYS A 34 0.69 -0.97 -28.07
CA LYS A 34 -0.30 -1.33 -27.03
C LYS A 34 -0.51 -0.20 -26.05
N ARG A 35 0.56 0.44 -25.58
CA ARG A 35 0.49 1.58 -24.66
C ARG A 35 -0.25 2.76 -25.28
N ALA A 36 0.11 3.17 -26.50
CA ALA A 36 -0.56 4.27 -27.21
C ALA A 36 -2.07 4.00 -27.37
N ARG A 37 -2.45 2.77 -27.73
CA ARG A 37 -3.86 2.37 -27.82
C ARG A 37 -4.60 2.49 -26.48
N LEU A 38 -3.98 2.05 -25.39
CA LEU A 38 -4.57 2.15 -24.04
C LEU A 38 -4.69 3.61 -23.59
N GLU A 39 -3.65 4.42 -23.82
CA GLU A 39 -3.67 5.85 -23.49
C GLU A 39 -4.70 6.62 -24.32
N LYS A 40 -4.89 6.27 -25.60
CA LYS A 40 -5.95 6.84 -26.44
C LYS A 40 -7.35 6.48 -25.93
N ARG A 41 -7.56 5.23 -25.50
CA ARG A 41 -8.89 4.74 -25.08
C ARG A 41 -9.27 5.22 -23.67
N HIS A 42 -8.31 5.23 -22.75
CA HIS A 42 -8.57 5.38 -21.32
C HIS A 42 -7.95 6.68 -20.74
N GLY A 43 -7.21 7.43 -21.55
CA GLY A 43 -6.39 8.53 -21.08
C GLY A 43 -5.05 8.06 -20.49
N ARG A 44 -4.18 9.03 -20.21
CA ARG A 44 -2.82 8.78 -19.73
C ARG A 44 -2.76 8.78 -18.20
N PRO A 45 -2.27 7.71 -17.55
CA PRO A 45 -1.92 7.74 -16.13
C PRO A 45 -0.87 8.82 -15.83
N ASP A 46 -0.98 9.47 -14.67
CA ASP A 46 -0.02 10.49 -14.24
C ASP A 46 1.40 9.88 -14.22
N PRO A 47 2.35 10.40 -15.03
CA PRO A 47 3.72 9.89 -15.04
C PRO A 47 4.43 10.01 -13.69
N GLN A 48 3.94 10.86 -12.79
CA GLN A 48 4.46 11.09 -11.45
C GLN A 48 3.62 10.39 -10.36
N ALA A 49 2.72 9.48 -10.73
CA ALA A 49 1.82 8.79 -9.80
C ALA A 49 2.58 8.14 -8.64
N THR A 50 3.64 7.37 -8.90
CA THR A 50 4.45 6.73 -7.85
C THR A 50 5.03 7.76 -6.89
N ARG A 51 5.65 8.83 -7.40
CA ARG A 51 6.23 9.90 -6.57
C ARG A 51 5.16 10.55 -5.68
N ARG A 52 4.03 10.96 -6.25
CA ARG A 52 2.92 11.59 -5.51
C ARG A 52 2.35 10.67 -4.44
N ARG A 53 2.30 9.36 -4.71
CA ARG A 53 1.77 8.37 -3.77
C ARG A 53 2.75 8.08 -2.64
N VAL A 54 4.05 8.02 -2.92
CA VAL A 54 5.06 7.93 -1.86
C VAL A 54 5.03 9.19 -0.99
N GLU A 55 4.93 10.37 -1.60
CA GLU A 55 4.81 11.67 -0.90
C GLU A 55 3.59 11.66 0.04
N GLU A 56 2.41 11.26 -0.44
CA GLU A 56 1.20 11.12 0.38
C GLU A 56 1.36 10.11 1.52
N LEU A 57 1.95 8.95 1.24
CA LEU A 57 2.10 7.90 2.24
C LEU A 57 3.06 8.34 3.36
N LEU A 58 4.18 8.96 3.00
CA LEU A 58 5.14 9.48 3.97
C LEU A 58 4.57 10.65 4.76
N SER A 59 3.84 11.57 4.12
CA SER A 59 3.22 12.71 4.83
C SER A 59 2.19 12.28 5.87
N ARG A 60 1.50 11.17 5.61
CA ARG A 60 0.48 10.60 6.50
C ARG A 60 1.09 9.82 7.66
N VAL A 61 2.19 9.11 7.44
CA VAL A 61 2.78 8.24 8.47
C VAL A 61 3.82 8.95 9.32
N VAL A 62 4.62 9.84 8.72
CA VAL A 62 5.62 10.62 9.45
C VAL A 62 5.00 11.97 9.78
N PRO A 63 4.88 12.38 11.06
CA PRO A 63 4.32 13.68 11.41
C PRO A 63 5.26 14.83 10.99
N PRO A 64 4.76 16.07 10.82
CA PRO A 64 5.61 17.25 10.66
C PRO A 64 6.64 17.34 11.80
N GLY A 65 7.86 17.76 11.49
CA GLY A 65 9.01 17.76 12.40
C GLY A 65 9.61 16.38 12.67
N GLY A 66 8.99 15.30 12.17
CA GLY A 66 9.44 13.93 12.37
C GLY A 66 10.72 13.60 11.61
N THR A 67 11.48 12.67 12.18
CA THR A 67 12.68 12.09 11.55
C THR A 67 12.46 10.60 11.31
N ALA A 68 12.83 10.13 10.12
CA ALA A 68 12.74 8.70 9.78
C ALA A 68 13.87 8.23 8.89
N VAL A 69 14.37 7.01 9.14
CA VAL A 69 15.22 6.27 8.21
C VAL A 69 14.30 5.49 7.27
N ILE A 70 14.34 5.81 5.97
CA ILE A 70 13.57 5.12 4.95
C ILE A 70 14.48 4.19 4.16
N ARG A 71 14.14 2.91 4.15
CA ARG A 71 14.79 1.89 3.32
C ARG A 71 13.92 1.57 2.12
N SER A 72 14.47 1.64 0.92
CA SER A 72 13.74 1.30 -0.31
C SER A 72 14.67 0.70 -1.36
N ASP A 73 14.10 0.30 -2.50
CA ASP A 73 14.91 0.08 -3.69
C ASP A 73 15.42 1.42 -4.28
N GLU A 74 16.19 1.33 -5.37
CA GLU A 74 16.84 2.47 -6.05
C GLU A 74 15.89 3.30 -6.95
N HIS A 75 14.57 3.13 -6.83
CA HIS A 75 13.62 3.88 -7.66
C HIS A 75 13.67 5.38 -7.34
N GLN A 76 13.94 6.17 -8.39
CA GLN A 76 14.09 7.63 -8.34
C GLN A 76 12.89 8.42 -7.78
N ALA A 77 11.70 7.81 -7.70
CA ALA A 77 10.51 8.46 -7.18
C ALA A 77 10.59 8.65 -5.65
N TYR A 78 11.28 7.76 -4.94
CA TYR A 78 11.41 7.80 -3.48
C TYR A 78 12.21 9.01 -2.99
N PRO A 79 13.47 9.25 -3.43
CA PRO A 79 14.22 10.41 -2.98
C PRO A 79 13.60 11.74 -3.46
N GLN A 80 12.87 11.73 -4.58
CA GLN A 80 12.13 12.92 -5.04
C GLN A 80 10.92 13.23 -4.16
N ALA A 81 10.20 12.21 -3.70
CA ALA A 81 9.07 12.38 -2.79
C ALA A 81 9.53 12.90 -1.42
N MET A 82 10.60 12.33 -0.85
CA MET A 82 11.15 12.75 0.43
C MET A 82 11.58 14.22 0.42
N ARG A 83 12.28 14.67 -0.64
CA ARG A 83 12.74 16.07 -0.78
C ARG A 83 11.62 17.12 -0.82
N ARG A 84 10.37 16.72 -1.12
CA ARG A 84 9.23 17.65 -1.15
C ARG A 84 8.60 17.87 0.21
N LEU A 85 8.79 16.95 1.13
CA LEU A 85 8.34 17.06 2.52
C LEU A 85 9.41 17.80 3.33
N ARG A 86 9.47 19.13 3.15
CA ARG A 86 10.53 20.00 3.70
C ARG A 86 10.44 20.22 5.21
N ASP A 87 9.29 19.91 5.80
CA ASP A 87 8.98 20.02 7.21
C ASP A 87 9.40 18.78 8.02
N ARG A 88 10.14 17.84 7.42
CA ARG A 88 10.54 16.55 8.00
C ARG A 88 11.95 16.17 7.57
N THR A 89 12.60 15.30 8.34
CA THR A 89 13.95 14.82 8.05
C THR A 89 13.93 13.35 7.66
N PHE A 90 14.50 13.03 6.49
CA PHE A 90 14.59 11.67 6.00
C PHE A 90 16.04 11.28 5.71
N GLN A 91 16.49 10.18 6.33
CA GLN A 91 17.70 9.48 5.92
C GLN A 91 17.29 8.36 4.96
N HIS A 92 17.77 8.39 3.72
CA HIS A 92 17.39 7.42 2.70
C HIS A 92 18.49 6.39 2.48
N GLU A 93 18.18 5.11 2.73
CA GLU A 93 19.05 3.97 2.49
C GLU A 93 18.48 3.15 1.31
N ALA A 94 19.16 3.22 0.16
CA ALA A 94 18.76 2.47 -1.03
C ALA A 94 19.42 1.09 -1.08
N THR A 95 18.66 0.06 -1.43
CA THR A 95 19.16 -1.30 -1.67
C THR A 95 18.91 -1.68 -3.11
N SER A 96 19.93 -2.19 -3.80
CA SER A 96 19.77 -2.57 -5.21
C SER A 96 18.77 -3.70 -5.37
N SER A 97 17.95 -3.63 -6.43
CA SER A 97 16.97 -4.67 -6.76
C SER A 97 17.60 -6.01 -7.14
N LYS A 98 18.91 -6.01 -7.46
CA LYS A 98 19.72 -7.21 -7.73
C LYS A 98 20.23 -7.90 -6.46
N ALA A 99 20.16 -7.23 -5.31
CA ALA A 99 20.61 -7.81 -4.05
C ALA A 99 19.77 -9.04 -3.68
N ALA A 100 20.42 -10.04 -3.07
CA ALA A 100 19.75 -11.27 -2.67
C ALA A 100 18.61 -10.97 -1.68
N ARG A 101 17.44 -11.58 -1.90
CA ARG A 101 16.26 -11.43 -1.03
C ARG A 101 16.31 -12.42 0.12
N THR A 102 17.25 -12.21 1.04
CA THR A 102 17.41 -13.02 2.26
C THR A 102 16.86 -12.28 3.49
N ALA A 103 16.85 -12.92 4.65
CA ALA A 103 16.47 -12.30 5.92
C ALA A 103 17.40 -11.15 6.34
N GLN A 104 18.64 -11.14 5.83
CA GLN A 104 19.65 -10.10 6.07
C GLN A 104 19.45 -8.88 5.16
N ASN A 105 18.61 -8.99 4.14
CA ASN A 105 18.32 -7.85 3.26
C ASN A 105 17.60 -6.75 4.06
N PRO A 106 18.02 -5.48 3.99
CA PRO A 106 17.35 -4.39 4.71
C PRO A 106 15.86 -4.23 4.34
N LEU A 107 15.46 -4.68 3.15
CA LEU A 107 14.08 -4.68 2.65
C LEU A 107 13.32 -5.97 3.00
N PHE A 108 13.90 -6.89 3.78
CA PHE A 108 13.23 -8.13 4.17
C PHE A 108 11.82 -7.91 4.78
N PRO A 109 11.59 -6.93 5.68
CA PRO A 109 10.26 -6.72 6.24
C PRO A 109 9.17 -6.43 5.19
N VAL A 110 9.48 -5.60 4.19
CA VAL A 110 8.53 -5.25 3.12
C VAL A 110 8.41 -6.38 2.08
N ASN A 111 9.51 -7.06 1.76
CA ASN A 111 9.50 -8.22 0.86
C ASN A 111 8.65 -9.36 1.44
N LEU A 112 8.78 -9.63 2.74
CA LEU A 112 7.97 -10.63 3.43
C LEU A 112 6.50 -10.20 3.48
N ALA A 113 6.22 -8.91 3.72
CA ALA A 113 4.87 -8.36 3.70
C ALA A 113 4.20 -8.56 2.32
N ASP A 114 4.88 -8.22 1.23
CA ASP A 114 4.39 -8.44 -0.13
C ASP A 114 4.18 -9.94 -0.44
N LEU A 115 5.12 -10.80 -0.07
CA LEU A 115 4.98 -12.25 -0.22
C LEU A 115 3.72 -12.79 0.49
N LEU A 116 3.53 -12.39 1.75
CA LEU A 116 2.37 -12.81 2.55
C LEU A 116 1.06 -12.28 1.97
N LEU A 117 1.03 -11.04 1.48
CA LEU A 117 -0.16 -10.48 0.84
C LEU A 117 -0.56 -11.30 -0.40
N ARG A 118 0.41 -11.67 -1.24
CA ARG A 118 0.15 -12.50 -2.43
C ARG A 118 -0.18 -13.95 -2.07
N HIS A 119 0.36 -14.46 -0.98
CA HIS A 119 0.04 -15.81 -0.52
C HIS A 119 -1.41 -15.91 -0.02
N CYS A 120 -1.85 -14.94 0.79
CA CYS A 120 -3.18 -14.95 1.40
C CYS A 120 -4.26 -14.29 0.52
N GLY A 121 -3.88 -13.49 -0.48
CA GLY A 121 -4.79 -12.74 -1.34
C GLY A 121 -4.74 -13.23 -2.79
N ALA A 122 -5.68 -14.07 -3.20
CA ALA A 122 -5.76 -14.58 -4.57
C ALA A 122 -5.84 -13.46 -5.62
N ASN A 123 -6.50 -12.34 -5.29
CA ASN A 123 -6.63 -11.16 -6.14
C ASN A 123 -5.33 -10.37 -6.33
N HIS A 124 -4.37 -10.53 -5.42
CA HIS A 124 -3.03 -9.95 -5.50
C HIS A 124 -2.00 -10.92 -6.11
N LYS A 125 -2.37 -12.20 -6.27
CA LYS A 125 -1.53 -13.24 -6.91
C LYS A 125 -1.85 -13.44 -8.39
N ARG A 126 -3.13 -13.41 -8.77
CA ARG A 126 -3.60 -13.82 -10.10
C ARG A 126 -4.26 -12.67 -10.83
N GLU A 127 -3.69 -12.28 -11.98
CA GLU A 127 -4.22 -11.21 -12.84
C GLU A 127 -5.43 -11.63 -13.67
N THR A 128 -5.74 -12.93 -13.76
CA THR A 128 -6.79 -13.45 -14.66
C THR A 128 -8.10 -13.75 -13.95
N ILE A 129 -8.13 -14.77 -13.08
CA ILE A 129 -9.38 -15.34 -12.55
C ILE A 129 -9.88 -14.58 -11.30
N ALA A 130 -8.97 -14.21 -10.41
CA ALA A 130 -9.32 -13.64 -9.10
C ALA A 130 -9.05 -12.14 -9.00
N PHE A 131 -8.64 -11.50 -10.10
CA PHE A 131 -8.21 -10.11 -10.08
C PHE A 131 -9.37 -9.18 -9.71
N SER A 132 -9.08 -8.16 -8.90
CA SER A 132 -10.10 -7.19 -8.51
C SER A 132 -10.51 -6.34 -9.71
N LYS A 133 -11.80 -6.36 -10.05
CA LYS A 133 -12.36 -5.55 -11.15
C LYS A 133 -12.07 -4.05 -10.97
N ARG A 134 -12.09 -3.57 -9.74
CA ARG A 134 -11.76 -2.18 -9.36
C ARG A 134 -10.48 -2.13 -8.54
N ARG A 135 -9.67 -1.09 -8.75
CA ARG A 135 -8.52 -0.74 -7.88
C ARG A 135 -8.92 -0.68 -6.41
N GLN A 136 -10.07 -0.05 -6.15
CA GLN A 136 -10.64 0.04 -4.81
C GLN A 136 -10.86 -1.34 -4.15
N GLY A 137 -11.33 -2.33 -4.91
CA GLY A 137 -11.54 -3.68 -4.39
C GLY A 137 -10.22 -4.35 -3.96
N ALA A 138 -9.14 -4.10 -4.70
CA ALA A 138 -7.81 -4.57 -4.31
C ALA A 138 -7.35 -3.89 -3.01
N LEU A 139 -7.56 -2.58 -2.87
CA LEU A 139 -7.20 -1.79 -1.69
C LEU A 139 -7.97 -2.23 -0.43
N TYR A 140 -9.26 -2.54 -0.52
CA TYR A 140 -10.02 -3.07 0.62
C TYR A 140 -9.46 -4.40 1.12
N ARG A 141 -9.03 -5.28 0.21
CA ARG A 141 -8.35 -6.53 0.59
C ARG A 141 -7.03 -6.27 1.30
N VAL A 142 -6.27 -5.25 0.88
CA VAL A 142 -5.06 -4.83 1.61
C VAL A 142 -5.40 -4.30 2.99
N ALA A 143 -6.43 -3.46 3.13
CA ALA A 143 -6.85 -2.92 4.43
C ALA A 143 -7.16 -4.02 5.45
N ILE A 144 -7.97 -5.01 5.04
CA ILE A 144 -8.30 -6.17 5.88
C ILE A 144 -7.03 -6.96 6.23
N TRP A 145 -6.18 -7.19 5.24
CA TRP A 145 -4.93 -7.92 5.43
C TRP A 145 -3.96 -7.21 6.37
N VAL A 146 -3.88 -5.87 6.33
CA VAL A 146 -3.04 -5.06 7.23
C VAL A 146 -3.49 -5.26 8.68
N VAL A 147 -4.79 -5.18 8.96
CA VAL A 147 -5.33 -5.39 10.31
C VAL A 147 -5.04 -6.82 10.79
N TRP A 148 -5.33 -7.82 9.95
CA TRP A 148 -5.04 -9.21 10.29
C TRP A 148 -3.54 -9.44 10.55
N LYS A 149 -2.67 -8.95 9.66
CA LYS A 149 -1.22 -9.11 9.78
C LYS A 149 -0.66 -8.41 11.02
N ASN A 150 -1.11 -7.20 11.30
CA ASN A 150 -0.55 -6.39 12.39
C ASN A 150 -1.01 -6.86 13.76
N TYR A 151 -2.25 -7.33 13.90
CA TYR A 151 -2.87 -7.58 15.21
C TYR A 151 -3.15 -9.04 15.52
N ILE A 152 -3.27 -9.92 14.52
CA ILE A 152 -3.65 -11.33 14.73
C ILE A 152 -2.51 -12.27 14.34
N LYS A 153 -1.94 -12.10 13.15
CA LYS A 153 -1.02 -13.05 12.55
C LYS A 153 0.33 -13.08 13.26
N SER A 154 0.81 -14.27 13.57
CA SER A 154 2.22 -14.48 13.94
C SER A 154 3.17 -14.11 12.80
N LEU A 155 4.38 -13.71 13.14
CA LEU A 155 5.42 -13.45 12.12
C LEU A 155 5.97 -14.71 11.49
N SER A 156 6.07 -15.77 12.28
CA SER A 156 6.51 -17.10 11.86
C SER A 156 5.45 -18.11 12.23
N GLU A 157 5.01 -18.91 11.25
CA GLU A 157 4.08 -20.01 11.48
C GLU A 157 4.72 -21.11 12.34
N ASN A 158 6.03 -21.33 12.18
CA ASN A 158 6.75 -22.37 12.91
C ASN A 158 6.96 -21.99 14.37
N ARG A 159 7.35 -20.74 14.66
CA ARG A 159 7.63 -20.28 16.02
C ARG A 159 6.39 -19.81 16.77
N ARG A 160 5.31 -19.48 16.03
CA ARG A 160 4.07 -18.89 16.56
C ARG A 160 4.33 -17.61 17.38
N ASP A 161 5.24 -16.79 16.88
CA ASP A 161 5.68 -15.54 17.52
C ASP A 161 4.54 -14.52 17.63
N ALA A 162 4.78 -13.50 18.47
CA ALA A 162 3.91 -12.35 18.62
C ALA A 162 3.64 -11.60 17.29
N PRO A 163 2.42 -11.06 17.09
CA PRO A 163 2.13 -10.21 15.95
C PRO A 163 2.90 -8.88 16.01
N PRO A 164 3.08 -8.19 14.87
CA PRO A 164 3.81 -6.92 14.80
C PRO A 164 3.38 -5.86 15.83
N ALA A 165 2.07 -5.71 16.07
CA ALA A 165 1.56 -4.74 17.04
C ALA A 165 2.02 -5.03 18.46
N LYS A 166 2.14 -6.30 18.85
CA LYS A 166 2.67 -6.69 20.16
C LYS A 166 4.17 -6.39 20.26
N ARG A 167 4.94 -6.60 19.19
CA ARG A 167 6.38 -6.23 19.16
C ARG A 167 6.62 -4.73 19.31
N LEU A 168 5.66 -3.92 18.88
CA LEU A 168 5.66 -2.46 19.08
C LEU A 168 5.09 -2.03 20.44
N GLY A 169 4.63 -2.96 21.28
CA GLY A 169 3.99 -2.63 22.56
C GLY A 169 2.58 -2.03 22.46
N LEU A 170 1.97 -2.02 21.25
CA LEU A 170 0.63 -1.45 21.04
C LEU A 170 -0.48 -2.33 21.64
N ILE A 171 -0.22 -3.63 21.80
CA ILE A 171 -1.13 -4.61 22.39
C ILE A 171 -0.35 -5.60 23.25
N GLN A 172 -0.99 -6.14 24.29
CA GLN A 172 -0.38 -7.11 25.20
C GLN A 172 -0.35 -8.54 24.63
N ARG A 173 -1.34 -8.88 23.80
CA ARG A 173 -1.50 -10.20 23.16
C ARG A 173 -2.16 -10.06 21.80
N ALA A 174 -2.01 -11.09 20.95
CA ALA A 174 -2.69 -11.14 19.66
C ALA A 174 -4.21 -10.99 19.84
N LEU A 175 -4.83 -10.18 18.99
CA LEU A 175 -6.27 -9.98 18.98
C LEU A 175 -6.97 -11.13 18.25
N THR A 176 -8.19 -11.40 18.67
CA THR A 176 -9.12 -12.27 17.93
C THR A 176 -9.94 -11.44 16.94
N VAL A 177 -10.53 -12.11 15.94
CA VAL A 177 -11.45 -11.47 14.99
C VAL A 177 -12.61 -10.78 15.72
N ARG A 178 -13.15 -11.43 16.77
CA ARG A 178 -14.23 -10.85 17.61
C ARG A 178 -13.80 -9.54 18.25
N GLN A 179 -12.59 -9.47 18.81
CA GLN A 179 -12.08 -8.26 19.46
C GLN A 179 -11.85 -7.10 18.47
N ILE A 180 -11.50 -7.41 17.22
CA ILE A 180 -11.39 -6.38 16.18
C ILE A 180 -12.77 -5.88 15.77
N LEU A 181 -13.75 -6.77 15.61
CA LEU A 181 -15.07 -6.41 15.10
C LEU A 181 -16.02 -5.82 16.15
N ILE A 182 -15.73 -5.96 17.45
CA ILE A 182 -16.58 -5.41 18.52
C ILE A 182 -16.53 -3.88 18.55
N ASN A 183 -15.36 -3.29 18.25
CA ASN A 183 -15.18 -1.85 18.19
C ASN A 183 -15.31 -1.40 16.75
N ARG A 184 -16.45 -0.76 16.43
CA ARG A 184 -16.66 -0.16 15.11
C ARG A 184 -16.12 1.25 15.12
N LEU A 185 -15.09 1.45 14.30
CA LEU A 185 -14.54 2.78 14.01
C LEU A 185 -15.34 3.40 12.86
N PHE A 186 -15.81 4.63 13.08
CA PHE A 186 -16.60 5.37 12.11
C PHE A 186 -15.74 6.52 11.54
N PRO A 187 -15.70 6.72 10.20
CA PRO A 187 -14.85 7.75 9.59
C PRO A 187 -15.08 9.16 10.11
N ASP A 188 -16.34 9.45 10.44
CA ASP A 188 -16.85 10.68 11.06
C ASP A 188 -16.29 10.92 12.47
N ARG A 189 -15.82 9.88 13.16
CA ARG A 189 -15.21 9.96 14.50
C ARG A 189 -13.69 9.87 14.48
N GLU A 190 -13.12 9.17 13.50
CA GLU A 190 -11.67 8.91 13.40
C GLU A 190 -10.91 9.91 12.50
N ALA A 191 -11.55 11.00 12.10
CA ALA A 191 -10.97 12.07 11.27
C ALA A 191 -10.24 11.56 10.00
N VAL A 192 -10.85 10.61 9.30
CA VAL A 192 -10.26 10.04 8.07
C VAL A 192 -10.28 11.08 6.95
N SER A 193 -9.11 11.48 6.45
CA SER A 193 -8.98 12.55 5.44
C SER A 193 -8.13 12.13 4.23
N GLY A 194 -8.17 12.96 3.17
CA GLY A 194 -7.29 12.85 2.02
C GLY A 194 -7.44 11.54 1.25
N TRP A 195 -6.32 10.84 1.01
CA TRP A 195 -6.35 9.58 0.25
C TRP A 195 -7.11 8.46 1.00
N LEU A 196 -7.00 8.40 2.32
CA LEU A 196 -7.71 7.39 3.11
C LEU A 196 -9.22 7.56 3.02
N GLU A 197 -9.71 8.80 3.08
CA GLU A 197 -11.14 9.09 2.93
C GLU A 197 -11.63 8.67 1.54
N ALA A 198 -10.87 9.04 0.50
CA ALA A 198 -11.17 8.64 -0.87
C ALA A 198 -11.18 7.11 -1.04
N CYS A 199 -10.25 6.40 -0.38
CA CYS A 199 -10.21 4.95 -0.36
C CYS A 199 -11.44 4.38 0.37
N TYR A 200 -11.75 4.86 1.57
CA TYR A 200 -12.86 4.38 2.38
C TYR A 200 -14.19 4.45 1.61
N PHE A 201 -14.54 5.63 1.08
CA PHE A 201 -15.80 5.83 0.34
C PHE A 201 -15.79 5.29 -1.10
N GLY A 202 -14.70 4.64 -1.53
CA GLY A 202 -14.61 4.06 -2.86
C GLY A 202 -14.58 5.08 -3.99
N ARG A 203 -14.01 6.26 -3.71
CA ARG A 203 -13.83 7.40 -4.62
C ARG A 203 -12.57 7.25 -5.49
N ILE A 204 -11.76 6.21 -5.32
CA ILE A 204 -10.59 5.94 -6.19
C ILE A 204 -11.07 5.33 -7.52
N PRO A 205 -10.97 6.06 -8.65
CA PRO A 205 -11.48 5.59 -9.93
C PRO A 205 -10.58 4.50 -10.52
N THR A 206 -11.22 3.60 -11.27
CA THR A 206 -10.53 2.64 -12.13
C THR A 206 -10.73 3.08 -13.57
N ARG A 207 -9.66 3.56 -14.20
CA ARG A 207 -9.70 4.22 -15.51
C ARG A 207 -10.31 3.39 -16.64
N ALA A 208 -10.20 2.06 -16.56
CA ALA A 208 -10.77 1.15 -17.55
C ALA A 208 -12.29 0.96 -17.40
N ILE A 209 -12.92 1.52 -16.36
CA ILE A 209 -14.35 1.39 -16.08
C ILE A 209 -14.99 2.77 -16.25
N ASP A 210 -15.83 2.91 -17.27
CA ASP A 210 -16.47 4.18 -17.66
C ASP A 210 -17.37 4.72 -16.54
N VAL A 211 -18.14 3.84 -15.88
CA VAL A 211 -19.02 4.21 -14.75
C VAL A 211 -18.51 3.59 -13.45
N CYS A 212 -17.58 4.28 -12.80
CA CYS A 212 -17.12 3.95 -11.45
C CYS A 212 -18.14 4.43 -10.39
N ARG A 213 -19.20 3.66 -10.14
CA ARG A 213 -20.17 3.99 -9.07
C ARG A 213 -19.46 4.13 -7.72
N VAL A 214 -19.59 5.30 -7.12
CA VAL A 214 -19.11 5.58 -5.77
C VAL A 214 -20.15 5.09 -4.77
N HIS A 215 -19.73 4.60 -3.61
CA HIS A 215 -20.68 4.28 -2.56
C HIS A 215 -21.38 5.57 -2.11
N ARG A 216 -22.68 5.69 -2.35
CA ARG A 216 -23.52 6.76 -1.82
C ARG A 216 -24.46 6.11 -0.81
N ALA A 217 -24.43 6.57 0.44
CA ALA A 217 -25.42 6.16 1.41
C ALA A 217 -26.79 6.57 0.86
N LYS A 218 -27.64 5.57 0.57
CA LYS A 218 -28.97 5.79 -0.01
C LYS A 218 -30.05 5.90 1.06
N TYR A 219 -29.78 5.34 2.24
CA TYR A 219 -30.66 5.29 3.40
C TYR A 219 -29.84 5.64 4.63
N ALA A 220 -29.73 6.93 4.92
CA ALA A 220 -29.29 7.50 6.20
C ALA A 220 -29.47 9.02 6.09
N ILE A 221 -30.69 9.48 6.39
CA ILE A 221 -30.97 10.83 6.88
C ILE A 221 -31.53 10.62 8.28
#